data_AF-A0A257V5N2-F1
#
_entry.id   AF-A0A257V5N2-F1
#
_cell.length_a   1.000
_cell.length_b   1.000
_cell.length_c   1.000
_cell.angle_alpha   90.00
_cell.angle_beta   90.00
_cell.angle_gamma   90.00
#
_symmetry.space_group_name_H-M   'P 1'
#
loop_
_entity.id
_entity.type
_entity.pdbx_description
1 polymer ?
#
loop_
_entity_poly.entity_id
_entity_poly.type
_entity_poly.pdbx_seq_one_letter_code
_entity_poly.pdbx_strand_id
1 'polypeptide(L)'
;MKKALIVVLALAVAMFFVLSVTAAPTAVGAEKCKMCHKVQYESWAASKHAAASPKVECETCHGPGSDYNKMSVMKDAAAAKAAGLILPTKADCAKCHGKDKVPAMTDALFAKVHAHKAK
;
A
#
# COMPACT_ATOMS: atom_id res chain seq x y z
N MET A 1 -47.76 20.38 -8.12
CA MET A 1 -46.63 20.89 -7.30
C MET A 1 -46.02 19.83 -6.38
N LYS A 2 -46.78 19.17 -5.49
CA LYS A 2 -46.25 18.13 -4.56
C LYS A 2 -45.59 16.93 -5.26
N LYS A 3 -46.16 16.45 -6.38
CA LYS A 3 -45.58 15.34 -7.17
C LYS A 3 -44.26 15.71 -7.87
N ALA A 4 -44.13 16.96 -8.34
CA ALA A 4 -42.90 17.46 -8.94
C ALA A 4 -41.79 17.64 -7.88
N LEU A 5 -42.15 18.08 -6.67
CA LEU A 5 -41.22 18.20 -5.54
C LEU A 5 -40.68 16.84 -5.09
N ILE A 6 -41.52 15.79 -5.07
CA ILE A 6 -41.12 14.42 -4.72
C ILE A 6 -40.17 13.84 -5.77
N VAL A 7 -40.41 14.08 -7.07
CA VAL A 7 -39.52 13.61 -8.16
C VAL A 7 -38.18 14.33 -8.12
N VAL A 8 -38.16 15.64 -7.85
CA VAL A 8 -36.91 16.41 -7.70
C VAL A 8 -36.12 15.97 -6.45
N LEU A 9 -36.80 15.70 -5.32
CA LEU A 9 -36.14 15.15 -4.13
C LEU A 9 -35.57 13.74 -4.40
N ALA A 10 -36.32 12.87 -5.08
CA ALA A 10 -35.87 11.51 -5.39
C ALA A 10 -34.66 11.52 -6.35
N LEU A 11 -34.65 12.42 -7.34
CA LEU A 11 -33.51 12.62 -8.24
C LEU A 11 -32.29 13.21 -7.51
N ALA A 12 -32.50 14.15 -6.58
CA ALA A 12 -31.43 14.72 -5.78
C ALA A 12 -30.81 13.68 -4.81
N VAL A 13 -31.64 12.82 -4.19
CA VAL A 13 -31.18 11.71 -3.33
C VAL A 13 -30.44 10.65 -4.15
N ALA A 14 -30.91 10.33 -5.36
CA ALA A 14 -30.22 9.43 -6.27
C ALA A 14 -28.86 9.99 -6.73
N MET A 15 -28.77 11.29 -7.04
CA MET A 15 -27.48 11.94 -7.36
C MET A 15 -26.52 11.99 -6.16
N PHE A 16 -27.02 12.17 -4.94
CA PHE A 16 -26.18 12.15 -3.74
C PHE A 16 -25.59 10.77 -3.43
N PHE A 17 -26.30 9.70 -3.82
CA PHE A 17 -25.82 8.32 -3.64
C PHE A 17 -24.70 7.93 -4.61
N VAL A 18 -24.67 8.50 -5.83
CA VAL A 18 -23.66 8.16 -6.86
C VAL A 18 -22.27 8.71 -6.50
N LEU A 19 -22.18 9.81 -5.73
CA LEU A 19 -20.90 10.44 -5.35
C LEU A 19 -20.15 9.74 -4.21
N SER A 20 -20.73 8.73 -3.55
CA SER A 20 -20.18 8.20 -2.29
C SER A 20 -19.35 6.91 -2.39
N VAL A 21 -19.13 6.36 -3.59
CA VAL A 21 -18.69 4.95 -3.73
C VAL A 21 -17.20 4.71 -4.07
N THR A 22 -16.37 5.73 -4.30
CA THR A 22 -14.94 5.46 -4.60
C THR A 22 -14.00 6.21 -3.67
N ALA A 23 -13.89 5.76 -2.42
CA ALA A 23 -12.73 6.10 -1.60
C ALA A 23 -11.50 5.46 -2.25
N ALA A 24 -10.51 6.29 -2.62
CA ALA A 24 -9.27 5.79 -3.21
C ALA A 24 -8.49 4.95 -2.19
N PRO A 25 -7.73 3.93 -2.63
CA PRO A 25 -6.84 3.16 -1.76
C PRO A 25 -5.87 4.07 -1.00
N THR A 26 -5.69 3.81 0.29
CA THR A 26 -4.86 4.64 1.18
C THR A 26 -3.78 3.84 1.88
N ALA A 27 -2.66 4.50 2.14
CA ALA A 27 -1.63 3.97 3.02
C ALA A 27 -2.16 3.80 4.46
N VAL A 28 -1.89 2.65 5.09
CA VAL A 28 -2.30 2.32 6.46
C VAL A 28 -1.17 2.44 7.49
N GLY A 29 0.09 2.52 7.04
CA GLY A 29 1.28 2.73 7.86
C GLY A 29 1.93 1.45 8.44
N ALA A 30 3.24 1.50 8.69
CA ALA A 30 4.01 0.34 9.16
C ALA A 30 3.55 -0.20 10.52
N GLU A 31 3.01 0.64 11.41
CA GLU A 31 2.52 0.22 12.72
C GLU A 31 1.34 -0.77 12.59
N LYS A 32 0.47 -0.58 11.60
CA LYS A 32 -0.62 -1.52 11.30
C LYS A 32 -0.07 -2.83 10.72
N CYS A 33 0.89 -2.74 9.81
CA CYS A 33 1.56 -3.91 9.22
C CYS A 33 2.28 -4.76 10.28
N LYS A 34 2.91 -4.12 11.28
CA LYS A 34 3.64 -4.77 12.39
C LYS A 34 2.83 -5.81 13.13
N MET A 35 1.51 -5.61 13.27
CA MET A 35 0.62 -6.50 14.03
C MET A 35 0.66 -7.95 13.52
N CYS A 36 0.97 -8.17 12.24
CA CYS A 36 1.13 -9.50 11.65
C CYS A 36 2.51 -9.73 11.05
N HIS A 37 3.21 -8.69 10.59
CA HIS A 37 4.52 -8.76 9.93
C HIS A 37 5.67 -8.29 10.82
N LYS A 38 5.73 -8.79 12.07
CA LYS A 38 6.72 -8.34 13.07
C LYS A 38 8.17 -8.47 12.58
N VAL A 39 8.53 -9.59 11.97
CA VAL A 39 9.92 -9.84 11.52
C VAL A 39 10.31 -8.89 10.38
N GLN A 40 9.42 -8.68 9.42
CA GLN A 40 9.61 -7.72 8.33
C GLN A 40 9.70 -6.29 8.88
N TYR A 41 8.84 -5.94 9.83
CA TYR A 41 8.84 -4.64 10.49
C TYR A 41 10.17 -4.37 11.19
N GLU A 42 10.68 -5.33 11.97
CA GLU A 42 11.96 -5.17 12.69
C GLU A 42 13.13 -5.00 11.72
N SER A 43 13.14 -5.76 10.62
CA SER A 43 14.13 -5.59 9.55
C SER A 43 14.04 -4.22 8.88
N TRP A 44 12.84 -3.70 8.65
CA TRP A 44 12.62 -2.39 8.06
C TRP A 44 13.00 -1.26 9.03
N ALA A 45 12.62 -1.38 10.30
CA ALA A 45 12.88 -0.38 11.34
C ALA A 45 14.38 -0.14 11.56
N ALA A 46 15.21 -1.17 11.34
CA ALA A 46 16.67 -1.08 11.40
C ALA A 46 17.31 -0.47 10.13
N SER A 47 16.53 -0.18 9.09
CA SER A 47 17.05 0.32 7.81
C SER A 47 17.03 1.85 7.70
N LYS A 48 17.76 2.38 6.72
CA LYS A 48 17.71 3.83 6.39
C LYS A 48 16.35 4.29 5.85
N HIS A 49 15.50 3.37 5.37
CA HIS A 49 14.16 3.71 4.90
C HIS A 49 13.25 4.20 6.03
N ALA A 50 13.32 3.57 7.21
CA ALA A 50 12.54 3.97 8.37
C ALA A 50 12.97 5.33 8.95
N ALA A 51 14.22 5.74 8.70
CA ALA A 51 14.78 7.02 9.15
C ALA A 51 14.79 8.11 8.05
N ALA A 52 14.30 7.81 6.84
CA ALA A 52 14.27 8.76 5.74
C ALA A 52 13.24 9.87 5.99
N SER A 53 13.44 11.02 5.33
CA SER A 53 12.47 12.11 5.30
C SER A 53 12.26 12.55 3.84
N PRO A 54 11.07 12.30 3.25
CA PRO A 54 9.94 11.58 3.84
C PRO A 54 10.28 10.10 4.09
N LYS A 55 9.57 9.49 5.05
CA LYS A 55 9.81 8.10 5.42
C LYS A 55 9.43 7.18 4.25
N VAL A 56 10.25 6.16 4.02
CA VAL A 56 9.96 5.10 3.06
C VAL A 56 9.30 3.97 3.83
N GLU A 57 7.97 3.94 3.79
CA GLU A 57 7.11 3.01 4.52
C GLU A 57 6.95 1.68 3.75
N CYS A 58 6.31 0.68 4.37
CA CYS A 58 6.05 -0.61 3.72
C CYS A 58 5.35 -0.44 2.35
N GLU A 59 4.38 0.46 2.31
CA GLU A 59 3.48 0.69 1.19
C GLU A 59 4.12 1.52 0.07
N THR A 60 5.24 2.20 0.35
CA THR A 60 6.06 2.85 -0.69
C THR A 60 6.52 1.84 -1.73
N CYS A 61 6.74 0.59 -1.32
CA CYS A 61 7.16 -0.49 -2.21
C CYS A 61 6.05 -1.51 -2.48
N HIS A 62 5.17 -1.75 -1.51
CA HIS A 62 4.18 -2.83 -1.57
C HIS A 62 2.78 -2.40 -2.05
N GLY A 63 2.56 -1.12 -2.35
CA GLY A 63 1.25 -0.61 -2.75
C GLY A 63 0.37 -0.25 -1.55
N PRO A 64 -0.88 0.18 -1.77
CA PRO A 64 -1.78 0.65 -0.72
C PRO A 64 -2.35 -0.52 0.10
N GLY A 65 -1.99 -0.58 1.38
CA GLY A 65 -2.38 -1.64 2.29
C GLY A 65 -3.86 -1.69 2.64
N SER A 66 -4.64 -0.62 2.40
CA SER A 66 -6.09 -0.62 2.60
C SER A 66 -6.80 -1.75 1.86
N ASP A 67 -6.23 -2.19 0.73
CA ASP A 67 -6.91 -3.10 -0.19
C ASP A 67 -6.58 -4.57 0.11
N TYR A 68 -5.41 -4.83 0.71
CA TYR A 68 -4.92 -6.19 0.97
C TYR A 68 -4.65 -6.50 2.44
N ASN A 69 -4.86 -5.59 3.40
CA ASN A 69 -4.62 -5.86 4.83
C ASN A 69 -5.66 -6.79 5.48
N LYS A 70 -6.79 -7.07 4.81
CA LYS A 70 -7.80 -8.00 5.30
C LYS A 70 -7.19 -9.39 5.38
N MET A 71 -7.36 -10.06 6.52
CA MET A 71 -6.73 -11.36 6.79
C MET A 71 -7.04 -12.42 5.72
N SER A 72 -8.27 -12.43 5.18
CA SER A 72 -8.67 -13.35 4.10
C SER A 72 -7.98 -13.07 2.77
N VAL A 73 -7.58 -11.82 2.53
CA VAL A 73 -6.85 -11.41 1.32
C VAL A 73 -5.35 -11.58 1.53
N MET A 74 -4.80 -11.07 2.63
CA MET A 74 -3.36 -11.08 2.92
C MET A 74 -2.74 -12.49 2.97
N LYS A 75 -3.51 -13.49 3.41
CA LYS A 75 -3.05 -14.90 3.47
C LYS A 75 -3.00 -15.58 2.11
N ASP A 76 -3.71 -15.04 1.12
CA ASP A 76 -3.70 -15.53 -0.26
C ASP A 76 -2.88 -14.57 -1.12
N ALA A 77 -1.68 -15.01 -1.51
CA ALA A 77 -0.77 -14.17 -2.29
C ALA A 77 -1.34 -13.77 -3.66
N ALA A 78 -2.20 -14.58 -4.27
CA ALA A 78 -2.84 -14.24 -5.54
C ALA A 78 -3.92 -13.19 -5.33
N ALA A 79 -4.76 -13.37 -4.31
CA ALA A 79 -5.80 -12.39 -3.95
C ALA A 79 -5.19 -11.05 -3.53
N ALA A 80 -4.13 -11.06 -2.72
CA ALA A 80 -3.43 -9.84 -2.31
C ALA A 80 -2.85 -9.08 -3.50
N LYS A 81 -2.21 -9.78 -4.45
CA LYS A 81 -1.71 -9.17 -5.69
C LYS A 81 -2.85 -8.60 -6.56
N ALA A 82 -3.95 -9.34 -6.69
CA ALA A 82 -5.12 -8.87 -7.42
C ALA A 82 -5.74 -7.63 -6.76
N ALA A 83 -5.65 -7.53 -5.44
CA ALA A 83 -6.06 -6.38 -4.65
C ALA A 83 -5.02 -5.24 -4.62
N GLY A 84 -3.92 -5.32 -5.38
CA GLY A 84 -2.96 -4.22 -5.52
C GLY A 84 -1.68 -4.35 -4.70
N LEU A 85 -1.43 -5.48 -4.03
CA LEU A 85 -0.12 -5.77 -3.45
C LEU A 85 0.94 -5.86 -4.55
N ILE A 86 1.98 -5.06 -4.40
CA ILE A 86 3.18 -5.11 -5.24
C ILE A 86 4.24 -5.94 -4.52
N LEU A 87 4.81 -6.92 -5.23
CA LEU A 87 6.06 -7.56 -4.82
C LEU A 87 7.18 -6.93 -5.65
N PRO A 88 7.90 -5.93 -5.12
CA PRO A 88 8.88 -5.19 -5.89
C PRO A 88 10.05 -6.08 -6.32
N THR A 89 10.57 -5.80 -7.49
CA THR A 89 11.78 -6.40 -8.06
C THR A 89 12.96 -5.46 -7.88
N LYS A 90 14.19 -5.90 -8.22
CA LYS A 90 15.36 -5.00 -8.25
C LYS A 90 15.12 -3.77 -9.13
N ALA A 91 14.33 -3.89 -10.20
CA ALA A 91 14.00 -2.78 -11.09
C ALA A 91 13.16 -1.70 -10.38
N ASP A 92 12.28 -2.10 -9.46
CA ASP A 92 11.50 -1.15 -8.66
C ASP A 92 12.39 -0.38 -7.69
N CYS A 93 13.40 -1.03 -7.11
CA CYS A 93 14.37 -0.39 -6.23
C CYS A 93 15.22 0.66 -6.98
N ALA A 94 15.61 0.37 -8.23
CA ALA A 94 16.40 1.26 -9.08
C ALA A 94 15.68 2.57 -9.46
N LYS A 95 14.37 2.69 -9.18
CA LYS A 95 13.64 3.95 -9.33
C LYS A 95 14.24 5.05 -8.44
N CYS A 96 14.72 4.69 -7.25
CA CYS A 96 15.36 5.60 -6.28
C CYS A 96 16.84 5.29 -6.05
N HIS A 97 17.23 4.02 -6.01
CA HIS A 97 18.60 3.61 -5.74
C HIS A 97 19.52 3.82 -6.94
N GLY A 98 20.71 4.39 -6.71
CA GLY A 98 21.66 4.76 -7.77
C GLY A 98 21.42 6.15 -8.35
N LYS A 99 20.56 6.93 -7.71
CA LYS A 99 20.30 8.34 -7.99
C LYS A 99 20.53 9.16 -6.73
N ASP A 100 20.84 10.44 -6.92
CA ASP A 100 21.08 11.40 -5.84
C ASP A 100 22.09 10.88 -4.80
N LYS A 101 21.71 10.90 -3.52
CA LYS A 101 22.51 10.40 -2.39
C LYS A 101 22.08 9.00 -1.93
N VAL A 102 21.34 8.26 -2.77
CA VAL A 102 20.88 6.92 -2.45
C VAL A 102 21.84 5.89 -3.06
N PRO A 103 22.45 5.00 -2.25
CA PRO A 103 23.36 3.99 -2.76
C PRO A 103 22.76 3.17 -3.91
N ALA A 104 23.59 2.79 -4.88
CA ALA A 104 23.17 1.94 -5.98
C ALA A 104 22.56 0.62 -5.47
N MET A 105 21.57 0.11 -6.21
CA MET A 105 20.92 -1.14 -5.88
C MET A 105 21.81 -2.32 -6.27
N THR A 106 22.66 -2.77 -5.34
CA THR A 106 23.50 -3.96 -5.55
C THR A 106 22.78 -5.23 -5.13
N ASP A 107 23.26 -6.36 -5.62
CA ASP A 107 22.75 -7.69 -5.24
C ASP A 107 22.90 -7.96 -3.74
N ALA A 108 24.04 -7.54 -3.18
CA ALA A 108 24.30 -7.62 -1.74
C ALA A 108 23.32 -6.76 -0.93
N LEU A 109 22.91 -5.60 -1.44
CA LEU A 109 21.90 -4.76 -0.80
C LEU A 109 20.50 -5.39 -0.93
N PHE A 110 20.17 -5.95 -2.09
CA PHE A 110 18.87 -6.61 -2.34
C PHE A 110 18.68 -7.83 -1.44
N ALA A 111 19.74 -8.61 -1.21
CA ALA A 111 19.70 -9.78 -0.33
C ALA A 111 19.40 -9.43 1.15
N LYS A 112 19.55 -8.16 1.55
CA LYS A 112 19.19 -7.68 2.89
C LYS A 112 17.70 -7.39 3.04
N VAL A 113 16.94 -7.29 1.95
CA VAL A 113 15.50 -6.98 2.01
C VAL A 113 14.73 -8.20 2.48
N HIS A 114 14.23 -8.16 3.71
CA HIS A 114 13.61 -9.32 4.35
C HIS A 114 12.27 -9.73 3.71
N ALA A 115 11.53 -8.79 3.12
CA ALA A 115 10.23 -9.07 2.51
C ALA A 115 10.27 -10.03 1.30
N HIS A 116 11.46 -10.27 0.71
CA HIS A 116 11.65 -11.12 -0.48
C HIS A 116 12.37 -12.43 -0.22
N LYS A 117 12.71 -12.72 1.03
CA LYS A 117 13.32 -14.01 1.36
C LYS A 117 12.25 -15.08 1.26
N ALA A 118 12.52 -16.13 0.48
CA ALA A 118 11.71 -17.35 0.54
C ALA A 118 11.73 -17.84 2.00
N LYS A 119 10.55 -18.23 2.50
CA LYS A 119 10.45 -18.96 3.76
C LYS A 119 10.97 -20.38 3.57
#